data_AF-A0A9W8JZI2-F1
#
_entry.id   AF-A0A9W8JZI2-F1
#
_cell.length_a   1.000
_cell.length_b   1.000
_cell.length_c   1.000
_cell.angle_alpha   90.00
_cell.angle_beta   90.00
_cell.angle_gamma   90.00
#
_symmetry.space_group_name_H-M   'P 1'
#
loop_
_entity.id
_entity.type
_entity.pdbx_description
1 polymer ?
#
loop_
_entity_poly.entity_id
_entity_poly.type
_entity_poly.pdbx_seq_one_letter_code
_entity_poly.pdbx_strand_id
1 'polypeptide(L)'
;MILEAPTDEGRMDVASEIVRCAKNGDKNGDIALQNLAELYKNHFIRVFYSSECRTPARSHPSFDIEGCVNAQQAASSNHAKSKHLRSYAAAASVAMLERFGGIDSIKELDGSNLHRLENALTLSADIHSWFSDMRIWLERRPEDPPNTYRPASTKPHVYLVGIPDIVSFSTPDPQRLPLPDPRYLATHAACARVAHMSGAAEDIHKVLRDIEETDVLPSDGPSDVLYHALARLL
;
A
#
# COMPACT_ATOMS: atom_id res chain seq x y z
N MET A 1 -11.72 -3.06 -6.73
CA MET A 1 -11.74 -3.47 -5.31
C MET A 1 -12.29 -4.87 -5.12
N ILE A 2 -13.60 -5.12 -5.26
CA ILE A 2 -14.17 -6.47 -5.04
C ILE A 2 -13.48 -7.54 -5.90
N LEU A 3 -13.30 -7.30 -7.19
CA LEU A 3 -12.68 -8.28 -8.10
C LEU A 3 -11.18 -8.47 -7.85
N GLU A 4 -10.57 -7.55 -7.10
CA GLU A 4 -9.12 -7.51 -6.93
C GLU A 4 -8.66 -8.12 -5.62
N ALA A 5 -9.57 -8.36 -4.66
CA ALA A 5 -9.16 -8.92 -3.38
C ALA A 5 -8.58 -10.34 -3.57
N PRO A 6 -7.38 -10.60 -3.04
CA PRO A 6 -6.62 -11.82 -3.32
C PRO A 6 -7.27 -13.09 -2.76
N THR A 7 -8.18 -12.97 -1.77
CA THR A 7 -8.87 -14.09 -1.13
C THR A 7 -10.38 -14.04 -1.38
N ASP A 8 -11.03 -15.20 -1.45
CA ASP A 8 -12.49 -15.30 -1.59
C ASP A 8 -13.22 -14.60 -0.45
N GLU A 9 -12.73 -14.79 0.78
CA GLU A 9 -13.20 -14.13 1.99
C GLU A 9 -13.04 -12.61 1.88
N GLY A 10 -11.90 -12.11 1.41
CA GLY A 10 -11.71 -10.68 1.21
C GLY A 10 -12.63 -10.08 0.16
N ARG A 11 -12.95 -10.82 -0.91
CA ARG A 11 -13.98 -10.39 -1.87
C ARG A 11 -15.36 -10.31 -1.22
N MET A 12 -15.71 -11.28 -0.38
CA MET A 12 -16.98 -11.28 0.36
C MET A 12 -17.05 -10.14 1.37
N ASP A 13 -15.96 -9.84 2.05
CA ASP A 13 -15.87 -8.77 3.03
C ASP A 13 -16.05 -7.40 2.39
N VAL A 14 -15.33 -7.11 1.31
CA VAL A 14 -15.46 -5.86 0.56
C VAL A 14 -16.88 -5.72 0.00
N ALA A 15 -17.44 -6.80 -0.56
CA ALA A 15 -18.81 -6.80 -1.06
C ALA A 15 -19.83 -6.50 0.06
N SER A 16 -19.64 -7.10 1.25
CA SER A 16 -20.51 -6.88 2.41
C SER A 16 -20.46 -5.44 2.92
N GLU A 17 -19.29 -4.80 2.90
CA GLU A 17 -19.16 -3.38 3.26
C GLU A 17 -19.91 -2.47 2.30
N ILE A 18 -19.74 -2.69 1.00
CA ILE A 18 -20.42 -1.89 -0.04
C ILE A 18 -21.94 -2.04 0.09
N VAL A 19 -22.42 -3.27 0.30
CA VAL A 19 -23.86 -3.53 0.53
C VAL A 19 -24.36 -2.85 1.81
N ARG A 20 -23.55 -2.76 2.87
CA ARG A 20 -23.91 -2.04 4.10
C ARG A 20 -24.02 -0.54 3.86
N CYS A 21 -23.13 0.06 3.06
CA CYS A 21 -23.25 1.47 2.70
C CYS A 21 -24.58 1.73 1.97
N ALA A 22 -24.94 0.88 1.00
CA ALA A 22 -26.17 1.03 0.22
C ALA A 22 -27.47 0.94 1.06
N LYS A 23 -27.44 0.30 2.23
CA LYS A 23 -28.62 0.16 3.12
C LYS A 23 -28.97 1.43 3.91
N ASN A 24 -28.13 2.47 3.89
CA ASN A 24 -28.35 3.68 4.68
C ASN A 24 -29.34 4.69 4.06
N GLY A 25 -29.92 4.38 2.90
CA GLY A 25 -30.79 5.27 2.11
C GLY A 25 -29.99 6.26 1.25
N ASP A 26 -30.50 6.67 0.08
CA ASP A 26 -29.72 7.28 -1.01
C ASP A 26 -28.63 8.28 -0.58
N LYS A 27 -29.00 9.38 0.12
CA LYS A 27 -28.03 10.41 0.52
C LYS A 27 -27.01 9.93 1.54
N ASN A 28 -27.40 9.10 2.50
CA ASN A 28 -26.50 8.58 3.52
C ASN A 28 -25.67 7.40 3.00
N GLY A 29 -26.19 6.68 2.00
CA GLY A 29 -25.50 5.60 1.32
C GLY A 29 -24.37 6.11 0.45
N ASP A 30 -24.58 7.19 -0.29
CA ASP A 30 -23.53 7.86 -1.07
C ASP A 30 -22.40 8.37 -0.16
N ILE A 31 -22.75 9.04 0.95
CA ILE A 31 -21.77 9.50 1.95
C ILE A 31 -21.01 8.32 2.56
N ALA A 32 -21.71 7.24 2.93
CA ALA A 32 -21.07 6.06 3.50
C ALA A 32 -20.13 5.36 2.50
N LEU A 33 -20.51 5.32 1.23
CA LEU A 33 -19.68 4.76 0.16
C LEU A 33 -18.45 5.63 -0.10
N GLN A 34 -18.60 6.97 -0.09
CA GLN A 34 -17.48 7.89 -0.21
C GLN A 34 -16.48 7.72 0.95
N ASN A 35 -16.97 7.68 2.19
CA ASN A 35 -16.13 7.44 3.37
C ASN A 35 -15.39 6.10 3.29
N LEU A 36 -16.07 5.05 2.80
CA LEU A 36 -15.45 3.75 2.59
C LEU A 36 -14.35 3.82 1.53
N ALA A 37 -14.59 4.51 0.42
CA ALA A 37 -13.61 4.69 -0.64
C ALA A 37 -12.38 5.48 -0.15
N GLU A 38 -12.57 6.54 0.63
CA GLU A 38 -11.49 7.31 1.25
C GLU A 38 -10.70 6.46 2.26
N LEU A 39 -11.38 5.60 3.02
CA LEU A 39 -10.74 4.67 3.94
C LEU A 39 -9.77 3.73 3.20
N TYR A 40 -10.25 3.06 2.14
CA TYR A 40 -9.40 2.20 1.32
C TYR A 40 -8.28 2.97 0.62
N LYS A 41 -8.55 4.17 0.09
CA LYS A 41 -7.52 4.98 -0.59
C LYS A 41 -6.42 5.43 0.37
N ASN A 42 -6.80 6.08 1.47
CA ASN A 42 -5.88 6.80 2.33
C ASN A 42 -5.22 5.93 3.41
N HIS A 43 -5.88 4.83 3.81
CA HIS A 43 -5.42 3.99 4.92
C HIS A 43 -5.05 2.57 4.51
N PHE A 44 -5.38 2.13 3.30
CA PHE A 44 -4.95 0.83 2.81
C PHE A 44 -4.02 0.94 1.60
N ILE A 45 -4.51 1.46 0.47
CA ILE A 45 -3.71 1.52 -0.76
C ILE A 45 -2.49 2.41 -0.57
N ARG A 46 -2.66 3.58 0.06
CA ARG A 46 -1.57 4.52 0.31
C ARG A 46 -0.43 3.91 1.12
N VAL A 47 -0.67 2.93 2.01
CA VAL A 47 0.41 2.42 2.87
C VAL A 47 1.47 1.62 2.11
N PHE A 48 1.14 1.19 0.90
CA PHE A 48 2.03 0.44 0.01
C PHE A 48 2.81 1.33 -0.95
N TYR A 49 2.48 2.61 -1.04
CA TYR A 49 3.33 3.58 -1.73
C TYR A 49 4.44 4.01 -0.77
N SER A 50 5.67 4.09 -1.26
CA SER A 50 6.75 4.63 -0.44
C SER A 50 6.43 6.09 -0.08
N SER A 51 6.54 6.42 1.21
CA SER A 51 7.11 7.72 1.55
C SER A 51 8.60 7.52 1.53
N GLU A 52 9.36 8.29 0.76
CA GLU A 52 10.81 8.23 0.82
C GLU A 52 11.27 8.82 2.16
N CYS A 53 11.05 8.10 3.26
CA CYS A 53 11.75 8.37 4.49
C CYS A 53 13.22 8.04 4.22
N ARG A 54 14.03 9.08 4.04
CA ARG A 54 15.49 9.05 3.79
C ARG A 54 16.13 7.83 4.46
N THR A 55 16.38 6.78 3.70
CA THR A 55 17.11 5.61 4.21
C THR A 55 18.55 5.69 3.71
N PRO A 56 19.56 5.41 4.57
CA PRO A 56 20.94 5.26 4.14
C PRO A 56 21.05 4.11 3.15
N ALA A 57 22.03 4.20 2.25
CA ALA A 57 22.28 3.24 1.18
C ALA A 57 22.20 1.75 1.63
N ARG A 58 21.04 1.12 1.35
CA ARG A 58 20.70 -0.32 1.28
C ARG A 58 19.28 -0.52 1.86
N SER A 59 18.27 -0.12 1.10
CA SER A 59 16.87 -0.35 1.46
C SER A 59 16.39 -1.64 0.81
N HIS A 60 15.99 -2.61 1.63
CA HIS A 60 15.24 -3.77 1.18
C HIS A 60 13.76 -3.36 1.06
N PRO A 61 13.06 -3.70 -0.03
CA PRO A 61 11.61 -3.53 -0.13
C PRO A 61 10.95 -4.47 0.88
N SER A 62 10.47 -3.90 1.99
CA SER A 62 9.60 -4.55 2.97
C SER A 62 8.27 -3.82 3.04
N PHE A 63 7.17 -4.54 3.28
CA PHE A 63 5.89 -3.90 3.57
C PHE A 63 5.97 -3.24 4.95
N ASP A 64 6.20 -1.93 4.99
CA ASP A 64 6.38 -1.14 6.22
C ASP A 64 5.12 -0.32 6.55
N ILE A 65 4.32 -0.84 7.48
CA ILE A 65 3.12 -0.17 7.99
C ILE A 65 3.53 1.00 8.92
N GLU A 66 4.62 0.88 9.67
CA GLU A 66 5.06 1.91 10.62
C GLU A 66 5.62 3.14 9.90
N GLY A 67 6.39 2.95 8.82
CA GLY A 67 6.92 4.02 7.98
C GLY A 67 5.82 4.92 7.40
N CYS A 68 4.71 4.34 6.93
CA CYS A 68 3.57 5.09 6.40
C CYS A 68 2.79 5.87 7.46
N VAL A 69 2.66 5.32 8.68
CA VAL A 69 2.06 6.03 9.83
C VAL A 69 2.95 7.19 10.30
N ASN A 70 4.27 7.06 10.14
CA ASN A 70 5.25 8.10 10.47
C ASN A 70 5.27 9.24 9.43
N ALA A 71 5.16 8.98 8.13
CA ALA A 71 5.07 10.01 7.10
C ALA A 71 3.79 10.88 7.18
N GLN A 72 2.70 10.34 7.74
CA GLN A 72 1.51 11.12 8.07
C GLN A 72 1.73 12.15 9.21
N GLN A 73 2.84 12.07 9.96
CA GLN A 73 3.18 12.98 11.06
C GLN A 73 3.65 14.35 10.59
N ALA A 74 4.41 14.42 9.49
CA ALA A 74 4.99 15.66 8.96
C ALA A 74 3.92 16.68 8.54
N ALA A 75 2.71 16.20 8.19
CA ALA A 75 1.63 17.04 7.70
C ALA A 75 0.69 17.63 8.78
N SER A 76 0.83 17.31 10.07
CA SER A 76 -0.16 17.72 11.10
C SER A 76 0.46 18.39 12.33
N SER A 77 0.39 19.72 12.38
CA SER A 77 0.92 20.59 13.45
C SER A 77 0.12 20.62 14.77
N ASN A 78 -0.72 19.60 15.05
CA ASN A 78 -1.45 19.49 16.33
C ASN A 78 -1.24 18.11 16.99
N HIS A 79 -0.42 18.08 18.05
CA HIS A 79 0.13 16.84 18.65
C HIS A 79 -0.92 15.83 19.14
N ALA A 80 -2.03 16.27 19.77
CA ALA A 80 -3.07 15.38 20.28
C ALA A 80 -4.01 14.82 19.19
N LYS A 81 -4.43 15.67 18.24
CA LYS A 81 -5.27 15.27 17.09
C LYS A 81 -4.47 14.35 16.14
N SER A 82 -3.18 14.65 15.96
CA SER A 82 -2.22 13.82 15.23
C SER A 82 -2.05 12.43 15.84
N LYS A 83 -2.03 12.30 17.18
CA LYS A 83 -1.92 10.99 17.84
C LYS A 83 -3.18 10.13 17.66
N HIS A 84 -4.36 10.73 17.76
CA HIS A 84 -5.63 10.02 17.52
C HIS A 84 -5.79 9.59 16.06
N LEU A 85 -5.43 10.45 15.11
CA LEU A 85 -5.48 10.12 13.68
C LEU A 85 -4.51 8.99 13.32
N ARG A 86 -3.31 8.97 13.93
CA ARG A 86 -2.33 7.88 13.80
C ARG A 86 -2.88 6.54 14.29
N SER A 87 -3.46 6.52 15.49
CA SER A 87 -4.04 5.30 16.06
C SER A 87 -5.18 4.76 15.22
N TYR A 88 -5.99 5.64 14.62
CA TYR A 88 -7.08 5.26 13.74
C TYR A 88 -6.58 4.72 12.39
N ALA A 89 -5.64 5.43 11.76
CA ALA A 89 -5.06 5.03 10.49
C ALA A 89 -4.39 3.65 10.60
N ALA A 90 -3.56 3.45 11.63
CA ALA A 90 -2.90 2.17 11.88
C ALA A 90 -3.91 1.03 12.11
N ALA A 91 -4.95 1.27 12.93
CA ALA A 91 -5.99 0.27 13.17
C ALA A 91 -6.80 -0.07 11.90
N ALA A 92 -7.07 0.93 11.06
CA ALA A 92 -7.75 0.73 9.78
C ALA A 92 -6.88 -0.08 8.80
N SER A 93 -5.60 0.26 8.67
CA SER A 93 -4.65 -0.50 7.83
C SER A 93 -4.54 -1.95 8.25
N VAL A 94 -4.43 -2.20 9.56
CA VAL A 94 -4.39 -3.54 10.15
C VAL A 94 -5.64 -4.33 9.80
N ALA A 95 -6.82 -3.77 10.08
CA ALA A 95 -8.09 -4.44 9.82
C ALA A 95 -8.29 -4.71 8.32
N MET A 96 -7.81 -3.82 7.45
CA MET A 96 -7.90 -4.00 6.00
C MET A 96 -6.92 -5.05 5.47
N LEU A 97 -5.70 -5.15 6.01
CA LEU A 97 -4.75 -6.21 5.64
C LEU A 97 -5.30 -7.61 5.97
N GLU A 98 -5.93 -7.74 7.14
CA GLU A 98 -6.56 -8.99 7.55
C GLU A 98 -7.74 -9.33 6.63
N ARG A 99 -8.68 -8.39 6.50
CA ARG A 99 -9.93 -8.64 5.78
C ARG A 99 -9.77 -8.71 4.27
N PHE A 100 -8.90 -7.89 3.69
CA PHE A 100 -8.66 -7.88 2.24
C PHE A 100 -7.62 -8.91 1.82
N GLY A 101 -6.49 -8.96 2.55
CA GLY A 101 -5.31 -9.74 2.19
C GLY A 101 -5.20 -11.10 2.88
N GLY A 102 -5.97 -11.36 3.93
CA GLY A 102 -5.79 -12.53 4.79
C GLY A 102 -4.47 -12.49 5.56
N ILE A 103 -4.02 -11.28 5.95
CA ILE A 103 -2.75 -11.03 6.63
C ILE A 103 -3.03 -10.49 8.03
N ASP A 104 -2.65 -11.24 9.07
CA ASP A 104 -2.74 -10.78 10.45
C ASP A 104 -1.54 -9.88 10.75
N SER A 105 -1.62 -8.61 10.36
CA SER A 105 -0.46 -7.71 10.41
C SER A 105 0.06 -7.45 11.82
N ILE A 106 -0.75 -7.60 12.86
CA ILE A 106 -0.30 -7.49 14.26
C ILE A 106 0.63 -8.66 14.60
N LYS A 107 0.30 -9.87 14.17
CA LYS A 107 1.18 -11.02 14.43
C LYS A 107 2.34 -11.09 13.44
N GLU A 108 2.09 -10.74 12.19
CA GLU A 108 2.97 -11.05 11.07
C GLU A 108 3.93 -9.91 10.71
N LEU A 109 3.56 -8.65 10.98
CA LEU A 109 4.26 -7.45 10.49
C LEU A 109 4.57 -6.42 11.60
N ASP A 110 4.44 -6.78 12.89
CA ASP A 110 4.75 -5.91 14.02
C ASP A 110 6.17 -6.11 14.57
N GLY A 111 6.84 -5.01 14.93
CA GLY A 111 8.16 -4.97 15.54
C GLY A 111 9.19 -5.87 14.85
N SER A 112 9.70 -6.88 15.57
CA SER A 112 10.75 -7.78 15.06
C SER A 112 10.29 -8.67 13.89
N ASN A 113 8.97 -8.82 13.68
CA ASN A 113 8.44 -9.64 12.58
C ASN A 113 8.42 -8.87 11.24
N LEU A 114 8.56 -7.55 11.27
CA LEU A 114 8.59 -6.71 10.08
C LEU A 114 9.73 -7.08 9.12
N HIS A 115 10.91 -7.40 9.68
CA HIS A 115 12.14 -7.68 8.92
C HIS A 115 12.34 -9.16 8.58
N ARG A 116 11.26 -9.94 8.54
CA ARG A 116 11.28 -11.35 8.12
C ARG A 116 11.59 -11.48 6.64
N LEU A 117 12.30 -12.55 6.26
CA LEU A 117 12.66 -12.80 4.86
C LEU A 117 11.43 -13.10 3.99
N GLU A 118 10.37 -13.61 4.60
CA GLU A 118 9.06 -13.80 3.97
C GLU A 118 8.41 -12.46 3.57
N ASN A 119 8.84 -11.35 4.17
CA ASN A 119 8.43 -9.98 3.87
C ASN A 119 9.52 -9.17 3.13
N ALA A 120 10.53 -9.82 2.55
CA ALA A 120 11.64 -9.13 1.90
C ALA A 120 11.83 -9.61 0.45
N LEU A 121 11.95 -8.65 -0.46
CA LEU A 121 12.51 -8.89 -1.80
C LEU A 121 13.88 -8.23 -1.92
N THR A 122 14.70 -8.67 -2.87
CA THR A 122 15.92 -7.93 -3.25
C THR A 122 15.81 -7.60 -4.71
N LEU A 123 15.84 -6.30 -5.03
CA LEU A 123 15.60 -5.77 -6.36
C LEU A 123 16.75 -4.83 -6.74
N SER A 124 17.02 -4.67 -8.04
CA SER A 124 17.89 -3.58 -8.50
C SER A 124 17.23 -2.22 -8.20
N ALA A 125 18.02 -1.15 -8.17
CA ALA A 125 17.52 0.18 -7.78
C ALA A 125 16.30 0.65 -8.59
N ASP A 126 16.32 0.45 -9.92
CA ASP A 126 15.21 0.85 -10.79
C ASP A 126 13.94 0.02 -10.53
N ILE A 127 14.10 -1.31 -10.43
CA ILE A 127 12.99 -2.24 -10.17
C ILE A 127 12.42 -2.01 -8.77
N HIS A 128 13.28 -1.70 -7.79
CA HIS A 128 12.87 -1.32 -6.46
C HIS A 128 11.95 -0.10 -6.48
N SER A 129 12.40 0.99 -7.12
CA SER A 129 11.59 2.21 -7.27
C SER A 129 10.25 1.92 -7.94
N TRP A 130 10.25 1.16 -9.04
CA TRP A 130 9.01 0.85 -9.75
C TRP A 130 8.06 -0.04 -8.96
N PHE A 131 8.59 -0.97 -8.16
CA PHE A 131 7.78 -1.86 -7.33
C PHE A 131 7.17 -1.09 -6.14
N SER A 132 7.96 -0.23 -5.49
CA SER A 132 7.52 0.64 -4.40
C SER A 132 6.48 1.69 -4.85
N ASP A 133 6.58 2.17 -6.08
CA ASP A 133 5.60 3.09 -6.68
C ASP A 133 4.38 2.39 -7.29
N MET A 134 4.25 1.07 -7.09
CA MET A 134 3.23 0.23 -7.72
C MET A 134 3.20 0.32 -9.26
N ARG A 135 4.28 0.75 -9.92
CA ARG A 135 4.37 0.79 -11.40
C ARG A 135 4.50 -0.60 -11.98
N ILE A 136 5.10 -1.51 -11.23
CA ILE A 136 5.18 -2.94 -11.53
C ILE A 136 4.70 -3.74 -10.32
N TRP A 137 4.17 -4.93 -10.57
CA TRP A 137 3.80 -5.89 -9.52
C TRP A 137 3.99 -7.33 -10.03
N LEU A 138 3.93 -8.30 -9.13
CA LEU A 138 4.10 -9.72 -9.43
C LEU A 138 2.75 -10.45 -9.33
N GLU A 139 2.29 -11.01 -10.45
CA GLU A 139 1.06 -11.79 -10.50
C GLU A 139 1.33 -13.28 -10.55
N ARG A 140 0.47 -14.06 -9.90
CA ARG A 140 0.50 -15.51 -10.00
C ARG A 140 -0.85 -16.00 -10.50
N ARG A 141 -0.84 -16.91 -11.47
CA ARG A 141 -2.07 -17.54 -11.96
C ARG A 141 -2.33 -18.86 -11.24
N PRO A 142 -3.59 -19.33 -11.18
CA PRO A 142 -3.92 -20.61 -10.53
C PRO A 142 -3.15 -21.80 -11.11
N GLU A 143 -2.83 -21.76 -12.39
CA GLU A 143 -2.08 -22.81 -13.11
C GLU A 143 -0.55 -22.71 -12.98
N ASP A 144 -0.02 -21.58 -12.49
CA ASP A 144 1.43 -21.39 -12.36
C ASP A 144 1.97 -22.27 -11.21
N PRO A 145 3.22 -22.80 -11.33
CA PRO A 145 3.87 -23.50 -10.23
C PRO A 145 3.99 -22.63 -8.97
N PRO A 146 4.14 -23.23 -7.77
CA PRO A 146 4.42 -22.48 -6.55
C PRO A 146 5.60 -21.53 -6.73
N ASN A 147 5.51 -20.34 -6.12
CA ASN A 147 6.55 -19.30 -6.14
C ASN A 147 6.97 -18.85 -7.56
N THR A 148 6.07 -18.99 -8.54
CA THR A 148 6.27 -18.49 -9.90
C THR A 148 5.30 -17.35 -10.19
N TYR A 149 5.84 -16.29 -10.76
CA TYR A 149 5.16 -15.02 -10.94
C TYR A 149 5.44 -14.43 -12.32
N ARG A 150 4.54 -13.56 -12.76
CA ARG A 150 4.62 -12.79 -14.00
C ARG A 150 4.65 -11.32 -13.64
N PRO A 151 5.71 -10.59 -13.99
CA PRO A 151 5.74 -9.14 -13.86
C PRO A 151 4.62 -8.52 -14.69
N ALA A 152 3.90 -7.58 -14.09
CA ALA A 152 2.80 -6.88 -14.72
C ALA A 152 2.93 -5.37 -14.47
N SER A 153 2.36 -4.57 -15.37
CA SER A 153 2.37 -3.11 -15.32
C SER A 153 1.25 -2.53 -16.17
N THR A 154 0.77 -1.33 -15.84
CA THR A 154 -0.10 -0.55 -16.74
C THR A 154 0.62 0.05 -17.93
N LYS A 155 1.96 0.15 -17.87
CA LYS A 155 2.80 0.59 -19.00
C LYS A 155 3.94 -0.42 -19.27
N PRO A 156 3.63 -1.64 -19.77
CA PRO A 156 4.63 -2.69 -19.98
C PRO A 156 5.82 -2.27 -20.85
N HIS A 157 5.54 -1.49 -21.90
CA HIS A 157 6.55 -0.98 -22.83
C HIS A 157 7.52 0.04 -22.20
N VAL A 158 7.22 0.55 -21.00
CA VAL A 158 8.11 1.43 -20.23
C VAL A 158 8.82 0.63 -19.13
N TYR A 159 8.06 -0.12 -18.33
CA TYR A 159 8.58 -0.66 -17.07
C TYR A 159 8.98 -2.13 -17.13
N LEU A 160 8.61 -2.88 -18.17
CA LEU A 160 8.94 -4.31 -18.28
C LEU A 160 9.99 -4.61 -19.36
N VAL A 161 10.57 -3.58 -19.97
CA VAL A 161 11.64 -3.77 -20.97
C VAL A 161 12.87 -4.37 -20.29
N GLY A 162 13.30 -5.55 -20.75
CA GLY A 162 14.44 -6.27 -20.18
C GLY A 162 14.13 -7.04 -18.91
N ILE A 163 12.87 -7.06 -18.44
CA ILE A 163 12.42 -7.92 -17.35
C ILE A 163 11.96 -9.26 -17.92
N PRO A 164 12.32 -10.41 -17.31
CA PRO A 164 11.80 -11.71 -17.72
C PRO A 164 10.26 -11.80 -17.63
N ASP A 165 9.63 -12.45 -18.60
CA ASP A 165 8.18 -12.67 -18.60
C ASP A 165 7.68 -13.54 -17.44
N ILE A 166 8.59 -14.36 -16.87
CA ILE A 166 8.34 -15.28 -15.77
C ILE A 166 9.51 -15.20 -14.80
N VAL A 167 9.20 -15.07 -13.52
CA VAL A 167 10.14 -15.07 -12.39
C VAL A 167 9.75 -16.18 -11.44
N SER A 168 10.67 -17.08 -11.14
CA SER A 168 10.47 -18.14 -10.13
C SER A 168 11.44 -17.95 -8.97
N PHE A 169 10.92 -17.96 -7.75
CA PHE A 169 11.75 -17.92 -6.55
C PHE A 169 12.06 -19.34 -6.07
N SER A 170 13.34 -19.59 -5.79
CA SER A 170 13.84 -20.85 -5.27
C SER A 170 14.83 -20.60 -4.15
N THR A 171 14.85 -21.46 -3.16
CA THR A 171 15.80 -21.41 -2.05
C THR A 171 16.44 -22.78 -1.84
N PRO A 172 17.76 -22.86 -1.57
CA PRO A 172 18.39 -24.11 -1.19
C PRO A 172 18.07 -24.52 0.25
N ASP A 173 17.57 -23.58 1.09
CA ASP A 173 17.30 -23.80 2.51
C ASP A 173 16.01 -23.07 2.92
N PRO A 174 14.84 -23.73 2.81
CA PRO A 174 13.56 -23.13 3.18
C PRO A 174 13.43 -22.75 4.67
N GLN A 175 14.24 -23.32 5.56
CA GLN A 175 14.15 -23.05 7.00
C GLN A 175 14.93 -21.80 7.38
N ARG A 176 16.10 -21.58 6.78
CA ARG A 176 16.95 -20.43 7.07
C ARG A 176 16.75 -19.26 6.10
N LEU A 177 16.32 -19.56 4.88
CA LEU A 177 16.14 -18.63 3.78
C LEU A 177 14.74 -18.84 3.18
N PRO A 178 13.67 -18.62 3.97
CA PRO A 178 12.32 -18.77 3.45
C PRO A 178 12.07 -17.75 2.34
N LEU A 179 11.23 -18.15 1.39
CA LEU A 179 10.86 -17.30 0.26
C LEU A 179 9.81 -16.26 0.67
N PRO A 180 9.67 -15.17 -0.12
CA PRO A 180 8.60 -14.21 0.08
C PRO A 180 7.22 -14.89 0.15
N ASP A 181 6.39 -14.50 1.12
CA ASP A 181 5.05 -15.06 1.25
C ASP A 181 4.19 -14.61 0.05
N PRO A 182 3.60 -15.55 -0.71
CA PRO A 182 2.75 -15.22 -1.86
C PRO A 182 1.57 -14.32 -1.51
N ARG A 183 1.06 -14.33 -0.27
CA ARG A 183 -0.05 -13.47 0.18
C ARG A 183 0.34 -12.00 0.15
N TYR A 184 1.58 -11.67 0.53
CA TYR A 184 2.04 -10.28 0.52
C TYR A 184 2.19 -9.76 -0.91
N LEU A 185 2.74 -10.59 -1.81
CA LEU A 185 2.86 -10.26 -3.23
C LEU A 185 1.49 -10.10 -3.90
N ALA A 186 0.55 -11.00 -3.61
CA ALA A 186 -0.82 -10.91 -4.12
C ALA A 186 -1.55 -9.66 -3.61
N THR A 187 -1.33 -9.28 -2.34
CA THR A 187 -1.90 -8.07 -1.75
C THR A 187 -1.33 -6.81 -2.39
N HIS A 188 -0.01 -6.75 -2.63
CA HIS A 188 0.61 -5.64 -3.36
C HIS A 188 0.09 -5.54 -4.80
N ALA A 189 0.01 -6.66 -5.53
CA ALA A 189 -0.54 -6.70 -6.88
C ALA A 189 -1.99 -6.19 -6.94
N ALA A 190 -2.82 -6.62 -5.99
CA ALA A 190 -4.19 -6.14 -5.86
C ALA A 190 -4.25 -4.62 -5.61
N CYS A 191 -3.43 -4.11 -4.69
CA CYS A 191 -3.37 -2.67 -4.41
C CYS A 191 -2.91 -1.88 -5.63
N ALA A 192 -1.88 -2.36 -6.34
CA ALA A 192 -1.39 -1.76 -7.57
C ALA A 192 -2.49 -1.67 -8.63
N ARG A 193 -3.16 -2.80 -8.92
CA ARG A 193 -4.26 -2.80 -9.91
C ARG A 193 -5.38 -1.86 -9.52
N VAL A 194 -5.80 -1.85 -8.24
CA VAL A 194 -6.85 -0.93 -7.78
C VAL A 194 -6.42 0.52 -7.95
N ALA A 195 -5.20 0.88 -7.52
CA ALA A 195 -4.72 2.25 -7.59
C ALA A 195 -4.73 2.75 -9.04
N HIS A 196 -4.23 1.95 -9.98
CA HIS A 196 -4.22 2.32 -11.40
C HIS A 196 -5.61 2.32 -12.03
N MET A 197 -6.43 1.29 -11.79
CA MET A 197 -7.76 1.17 -12.40
C MET A 197 -8.74 2.25 -11.91
N SER A 198 -8.55 2.75 -10.69
CA SER A 198 -9.35 3.84 -10.13
C SER A 198 -8.85 5.24 -10.53
N GLY A 199 -7.69 5.35 -11.20
CA GLY A 199 -6.99 6.62 -11.41
C GLY A 199 -6.40 7.22 -10.13
N ALA A 200 -6.53 6.53 -8.99
CA ALA A 200 -6.01 6.99 -7.71
C ALA A 200 -4.48 6.94 -7.64
N ALA A 201 -3.81 6.20 -8.53
CA ALA A 201 -2.35 6.10 -8.55
C ALA A 201 -1.68 7.46 -8.73
N GLU A 202 -2.16 8.28 -9.68
CA GLU A 202 -1.65 9.63 -9.92
C GLU A 202 -1.97 10.58 -8.75
N ASP A 203 -3.17 10.48 -8.18
CA ASP A 203 -3.60 11.29 -7.04
C ASP A 203 -2.78 10.98 -5.78
N ILE A 204 -2.58 9.69 -5.47
CA ILE A 204 -1.79 9.25 -4.31
C ILE A 204 -0.33 9.68 -4.50
N HIS A 205 0.25 9.47 -5.69
CA HIS A 205 1.63 9.86 -5.98
C HIS A 205 1.83 11.37 -5.86
N LYS A 206 0.85 12.18 -6.31
CA LYS A 206 0.89 13.63 -6.13
C LYS A 206 0.82 14.03 -4.65
N VAL A 207 -0.08 13.43 -3.88
CA VAL A 207 -0.19 13.70 -2.44
C VAL A 207 1.11 13.34 -1.70
N LEU A 208 1.76 12.24 -2.06
CA LEU A 208 3.04 11.83 -1.47
C LEU A 208 4.17 12.81 -1.82
N ARG A 209 4.28 13.21 -3.08
CA ARG A 209 5.24 14.22 -3.53
C ARG A 209 5.03 15.57 -2.85
N ASP A 210 3.77 16.02 -2.77
CA ASP A 210 3.43 17.28 -2.11
C ASP A 210 3.88 17.24 -0.63
N ILE A 211 3.73 16.10 0.05
CA ILE A 211 4.19 15.93 1.45
C ILE A 211 5.73 15.95 1.54
N GLU A 212 6.43 15.25 0.65
CA GLU A 212 7.90 15.22 0.59
C GLU A 212 8.53 16.58 0.25
N GLU A 213 7.91 17.35 -0.64
CA GLU A 213 8.33 18.72 -0.98
C GLU A 213 7.99 19.73 0.12
N THR A 214 6.91 19.51 0.88
CA THR A 214 6.51 20.38 2.01
C THR A 214 7.46 20.24 3.21
N ASP A 215 8.16 19.11 3.36
CA ASP A 215 9.20 18.90 4.38
C ASP A 215 10.49 19.72 4.12
N VAL A 216 10.53 20.51 3.03
CA VAL A 216 11.67 21.38 2.66
C VAL A 216 11.33 22.87 2.82
N LEU A 217 10.33 23.25 3.63
CA LEU A 217 9.97 24.67 3.75
C LEU A 217 10.97 25.49 4.61
N PRO A 218 11.28 26.74 4.21
CA PRO A 218 12.20 27.62 4.92
C PRO A 218 11.68 28.03 6.31
N SER A 219 12.63 28.35 7.21
CA SER A 219 12.43 28.71 8.63
C SER A 219 11.29 29.69 8.93
N ASP A 220 10.87 30.54 8.00
CA ASP A 220 10.12 31.76 8.35
C ASP A 220 8.83 31.93 7.54
N GLY A 221 7.72 31.33 8.01
CA GLY A 221 6.35 31.76 7.67
C GLY A 221 5.29 30.64 7.63
N PRO A 222 4.01 30.92 8.02
CA PRO A 222 2.93 29.94 7.94
C PRO A 222 2.47 29.79 6.48
N SER A 223 2.77 28.64 5.89
CA SER A 223 2.53 28.40 4.46
C SER A 223 1.09 27.94 4.18
N ASP A 224 0.38 28.67 3.31
CA ASP A 224 -0.94 28.33 2.73
C ASP A 224 -0.97 26.94 2.07
N VAL A 225 0.19 26.38 1.72
CA VAL A 225 0.34 25.05 1.12
C VAL A 225 -0.07 23.94 2.10
N LEU A 226 0.25 24.09 3.39
CA LEU A 226 -0.12 23.11 4.42
C LEU A 226 -1.65 23.07 4.62
N TYR A 227 -2.32 24.22 4.58
CA TYR A 227 -3.78 24.28 4.62
C TYR A 227 -4.41 23.66 3.37
N HIS A 228 -3.82 23.88 2.19
CA HIS A 228 -4.30 23.28 0.95
C HIS A 228 -4.13 21.75 0.90
N ALA A 229 -3.03 21.22 1.46
CA ALA A 229 -2.80 19.78 1.57
C ALA A 229 -3.74 19.13 2.60
N LEU A 230 -3.93 19.76 3.76
CA LEU A 230 -4.85 19.29 4.79
C LEU A 230 -6.32 19.34 4.37
N ALA A 231 -6.72 20.35 3.60
CA ALA A 231 -8.09 20.48 3.08
C ALA A 231 -8.43 19.46 1.97
N ARG A 232 -7.44 18.74 1.43
CA ARG A 232 -7.63 17.65 0.46
C ARG A 232 -7.64 16.26 1.11
N LEU A 233 -7.38 16.19 2.41
CA LEU A 233 -7.34 14.98 3.23
C LEU A 233 -8.55 14.87 4.17
N LEU A 234 -9.48 15.82 4.12
CA LEU A 234 -10.73 15.90 4.87
C LEU A 234 -11.90 16.08 3.90
#